data_AF-A0A9E5TII9-F1
#
_entry.id   AF-A0A9E5TII9-F1
#
_cell.length_a   1.000
_cell.length_b   1.000
_cell.length_c   1.000
_cell.angle_alpha   90.00
_cell.angle_beta   90.00
_cell.angle_gamma   90.00
#
_symmetry.space_group_name_H-M   'P 1'
#
loop_
_entity.id
_entity.type
_entity.pdbx_description
1 polymer ?
#
loop_
_entity_poly.entity_id
_entity_poly.type
_entity_poly.pdbx_seq_one_letter_code
_entity_poly.pdbx_strand_id
1 'polypeptide(L)' 'MSEVDERLRHIIQHAYANAPAVKEIMDEAGVSPDDIHTVADLDQIPVTSKDRLVELQMANPPFGGFLA' A
#
# COMPACT_ATOMS: atom_id res chain seq x y z
N MET A 1 13.63 9.55 -14.71
CA MET A 1 12.69 9.51 -13.56
C MET A 1 12.06 10.88 -13.44
N SER A 2 10.74 10.92 -13.39
CA SER A 2 10.01 12.16 -13.11
C SER A 2 9.99 12.47 -11.62
N GLU A 3 9.74 13.73 -11.25
CA GLU A 3 9.47 14.12 -9.86
C GLU A 3 8.34 13.28 -9.24
N VAL A 4 7.36 12.87 -10.06
CA VAL A 4 6.25 12.01 -9.66
C VAL A 4 6.73 10.61 -9.27
N ASP A 5 7.66 10.02 -10.02
CA ASP A 5 8.20 8.67 -9.76
C ASP A 5 9.05 8.62 -8.48
N GLU A 6 9.77 9.71 -8.18
CA GLU A 6 10.52 9.84 -6.93
C GLU A 6 9.59 9.98 -5.72
N ARG A 7 8.56 10.82 -5.83
CA ARG A 7 7.54 10.96 -4.78
C ARG A 7 6.75 9.67 -4.57
N LEU A 8 6.43 8.97 -5.65
CA LEU A 8 5.75 7.67 -5.61
C LEU A 8 6.53 6.67 -4.75
N ARG A 9 7.82 6.48 -5.05
CA ARG A 9 8.67 5.55 -4.28
C ARG A 9 8.71 5.89 -2.79
N HIS A 10 8.84 7.18 -2.46
CA HIS A 10 8.81 7.61 -1.07
C HIS A 10 7.48 7.26 -0.38
N ILE A 11 6.35 7.48 -1.05
CA ILE A 11 5.02 7.16 -0.52
C ILE A 11 4.87 5.64 -0.30
N ILE A 12 5.26 4.82 -1.27
CA ILE A 12 5.16 3.35 -1.17
C ILE A 12 6.03 2.83 -0.03
N GLN A 13 7.28 3.27 0.07
CA GLN A 13 8.17 2.89 1.16
C GLN A 13 7.63 3.30 2.52
N HIS A 14 7.13 4.54 2.63
CA HIS A 14 6.53 5.03 3.86
C HIS A 14 5.27 4.24 4.24
N ALA A 15 4.38 3.96 3.29
CA ALA A 15 3.15 3.22 3.54
C ALA A 15 3.45 1.77 3.95
N TYR A 16 4.34 1.07 3.24
CA TYR A 16 4.74 -0.29 3.58
C TYR A 16 5.40 -0.39 4.97
N ALA A 17 6.18 0.62 5.37
CA ALA A 17 6.83 0.64 6.68
C ALA A 17 5.88 0.99 7.84
N ASN A 18 4.87 1.84 7.61
CA ASN A 18 4.07 2.43 8.69
C ASN A 18 2.59 2.00 8.70
N ALA A 19 2.10 1.27 7.71
CA ALA A 19 0.73 0.78 7.67
C ALA A 19 0.71 -0.75 7.55
N PRO A 20 0.49 -1.48 8.66
CA PRO A 20 0.38 -2.94 8.65
C PRO A 20 -0.54 -3.50 7.56
N ALA A 21 -1.69 -2.86 7.32
CA ALA A 21 -2.61 -3.31 6.27
C ALA A 21 -2.04 -3.14 4.86
N VAL A 22 -1.30 -2.06 4.60
CA VAL A 22 -0.63 -1.87 3.30
C VAL A 22 0.44 -2.93 3.10
N LYS A 23 1.22 -3.21 4.15
CA LYS A 23 2.22 -4.27 4.12
C LYS A 23 1.60 -5.62 3.82
N GLU A 24 0.55 -6.02 4.53
CA GLU A 24 -0.15 -7.28 4.28
C GLU A 24 -0.69 -7.37 2.85
N ILE A 25 -1.35 -6.31 2.35
CA ILE A 25 -1.88 -6.28 0.98
C ILE A 25 -0.77 -6.43 -0.07
N MET A 26 0.37 -5.77 0.13
CA MET A 26 1.51 -5.88 -0.78
C MET A 26 2.20 -7.24 -0.70
N ASP A 27 2.38 -7.79 0.50
CA ASP A 27 2.96 -9.11 0.74
C ASP A 27 2.08 -10.23 0.15
N GLU A 28 0.75 -10.12 0.28
CA GLU A 28 -0.22 -11.03 -0.34
C GLU A 28 -0.17 -11.01 -1.88
N ALA A 29 0.12 -9.84 -2.46
CA ALA A 29 0.34 -9.68 -3.89
C ALA A 29 1.74 -10.13 -4.35
N GLY A 30 2.65 -10.42 -3.43
CA GLY A 30 4.05 -10.76 -3.71
C GLY A 30 4.86 -9.57 -4.24
N VAL A 31 4.47 -8.34 -3.89
CA VAL A 31 5.08 -7.10 -4.36
C VAL A 31 5.82 -6.42 -3.22
N SER A 32 7.09 -6.09 -3.43
CA SER A 32 7.89 -5.30 -2.49
C SER A 32 7.94 -3.83 -2.92
N PRO A 33 8.23 -2.88 -2.00
CA PRO A 33 8.45 -1.48 -2.36
C PRO A 33 9.54 -1.26 -3.42
N ASP A 34 10.52 -2.16 -3.50
CA ASP A 34 11.62 -2.08 -4.46
C ASP A 34 11.19 -2.48 -5.88
N ASP A 35 10.03 -3.13 -6.04
CA ASP A 35 9.45 -3.46 -7.35
C ASP A 35 8.71 -2.28 -8.00
N ILE A 36 8.51 -1.18 -7.26
CA ILE A 36 7.77 0.01 -7.71
C ILE A 36 8.75 1.14 -8.01
N HIS A 37 8.93 1.48 -9.29
CA HIS A 37 9.85 2.53 -9.72
C HIS A 37 9.19 3.68 -10.45
N THR A 38 8.07 3.41 -11.10
CA THR A 38 7.34 4.33 -11.97
C THR A 38 5.84 4.20 -11.74
N VAL A 39 5.07 5.17 -12.22
CA VAL A 39 3.60 5.13 -12.14
C VAL A 39 3.01 3.86 -12.80
N ALA A 40 3.66 3.30 -13.83
CA ALA A 40 3.18 2.08 -14.48
C ALA A 40 3.26 0.85 -13.57
N ASP A 41 4.16 0.84 -12.58
CA ASP A 41 4.33 -0.29 -11.67
C ASP A 41 3.19 -0.36 -10.63
N LEU A 42 2.38 0.70 -10.48
CA LEU A 42 1.21 0.70 -9.61
C LEU A 42 0.18 -0.38 -9.96
N ASP A 43 0.15 -0.84 -11.22
CA ASP A 43 -0.73 -1.92 -11.68
C ASP A 43 -0.44 -3.26 -10.97
N GLN A 44 0.74 -3.39 -10.35
CA GLN A 44 1.10 -4.57 -9.55
C GLN A 44 0.43 -4.57 -8.16
N ILE A 45 0.02 -3.40 -7.66
CA ILE A 45 -0.60 -3.27 -6.33
C ILE A 45 -2.12 -3.46 -6.47
N PRO A 46 -2.72 -4.42 -5.75
CA PRO A 46 -4.16 -4.64 -5.82
C PRO A 46 -4.95 -3.45 -5.28
N VAL A 47 -6.05 -3.13 -5.96
CA VAL A 47 -6.96 -2.06 -5.53
C VAL A 47 -7.72 -2.49 -4.28
N THR A 48 -7.65 -1.67 -3.23
CA THR A 48 -8.47 -1.86 -2.02
C THR A 48 -9.88 -1.32 -2.27
N SER A 49 -10.88 -2.20 -2.32
CA SER A 49 -12.28 -1.80 -2.47
C SER A 49 -12.81 -1.14 -1.18
N LYS A 50 -13.89 -0.38 -1.30
CA LYS A 50 -14.54 0.24 -0.13
C LYS A 50 -15.06 -0.81 0.86
N ASP A 51 -15.59 -1.91 0.36
CA ASP A 51 -16.09 -3.00 1.21
C ASP A 51 -14.94 -3.64 1.97
N ARG A 52 -13.80 -3.88 1.31
CA ARG A 52 -12.60 -4.42 1.96
C ARG A 52 -12.06 -3.47 3.03
N LEU A 53 -12.10 -2.17 2.79
CA LEU A 53 -11.70 -1.17 3.78
C LEU A 53 -12.55 -1.25 5.06
N VAL A 54 -13.87 -1.42 4.92
CA VAL A 54 -14.79 -1.60 6.05
C VAL A 54 -14.49 -2.90 6.80
N GLU A 55 -14.26 -4.00 6.08
CA GLU A 55 -13.88 -5.28 6.69
C GLU A 55 -12.61 -5.17 7.52
N LEU A 56 -11.56 -4.56 6.96
CA LEU A 56 -10.29 -4.36 7.65
C LEU A 56 -10.47 -3.51 8.90
N GLN A 57 -11.26 -2.43 8.84
CA GLN A 57 -11.56 -1.59 10.00
C GLN A 57 -12.32 -2.34 11.10
N MET A 58 -13.29 -3.17 10.72
CA MET A 58 -14.04 -4.00 11.68
C MET A 58 -13.16 -5.07 12.33
N ALA A 59 -12.26 -5.68 11.56
CA ALA A 59 -11.31 -6.68 12.08
C ALA A 59 -10.25 -6.04 12.99
N ASN A 60 -9.75 -4.86 12.64
CA ASN A 60 -8.66 -4.17 13.32
C ASN A 60 -8.98 -2.68 13.60
N PRO A 61 -9.87 -2.37 14.55
CA PRO A 61 -10.25 -0.99 14.85
C PRO A 61 -9.08 -0.17 15.47
N PRO A 62 -9.09 1.17 15.35
CA PRO A 62 -10.14 1.99 14.75
C PRO A 62 -9.95 2.28 13.25
N PHE A 63 -8.80 1.96 12.66
CA PHE A 63 -8.45 2.35 11.28
C PHE A 63 -7.97 1.19 10.41
N GLY A 64 -8.22 -0.06 10.80
CA GLY A 64 -7.98 -1.23 9.98
C GLY A 64 -6.51 -1.51 9.69
N GLY A 65 -5.58 -1.01 10.51
CA GLY A 65 -4.13 -1.15 10.27
C GLY A 65 -3.56 -0.20 9.23
N PHE A 66 -4.30 0.84 8.82
CA PHE A 66 -3.79 1.88 7.90
C PHE A 66 -3.06 3.03 8.60
N LEU A 67 -3.04 3.05 9.93
CA LEU A 67 -2.32 4.03 10.76
C LEU A 67 -1.52 3.28 11.84
N ALA A 68 -0.25 3.65 12.02
CA ALA A 68 0.59 3.25 13.15
C ALA A 68 0.38 4.17 14.36
#